data_AF-A0A7Y7IXT6-F1
#
_entry.id   AF-A0A7Y7IXT6-F1
#
_cell.length_a   1.000
_cell.length_b   1.000
_cell.length_c   1.000
_cell.angle_alpha   90.00
_cell.angle_beta   90.00
_cell.angle_gamma   90.00
#
_symmetry.space_group_name_H-M   'P 1'
#
loop_
_entity.id
_entity.type
_entity.pdbx_description
1 polymer ?
#
loop_
_entity_poly.entity_id
_entity_poly.type
_entity_poly.pdbx_seq_one_letter_code
_entity_poly.pdbx_strand_id
1 'polypeptide(L)'
;MNIHNPKDAFSDAGAGTVSADAAPRRPTRAPATGDVTVGPRAGGHKVYQSGVLFPGLRVPFRQVDLHPSAGEPPVTLYDSSGPYTDPLATIDITRGLDRVRESWIVRRGDAEPVAAPRQVRSEDN
;
A
#
# COMPACT_ATOMS: atom_id res chain seq x y z
N MET A 1 -27.16 4.45 48.62
CA MET A 1 -26.38 5.03 47.50
C MET A 1 -26.30 4.00 46.39
N ASN A 2 -27.20 4.07 45.40
CA ASN A 2 -27.17 3.18 44.25
C ASN A 2 -26.18 3.74 43.21
N ILE A 3 -25.19 2.91 42.86
CA ILE A 3 -24.17 3.21 41.87
C ILE A 3 -24.80 3.00 40.48
N HIS A 4 -25.11 4.09 39.80
CA HIS A 4 -25.61 4.07 38.43
C HIS A 4 -24.44 3.74 37.48
N ASN A 5 -24.59 2.68 36.70
CA ASN A 5 -23.65 2.28 35.65
C ASN A 5 -23.98 3.08 34.37
N PRO A 6 -23.10 3.94 33.83
CA PRO A 6 -23.40 4.69 32.63
C PRO A 6 -23.10 3.80 31.41
N LYS A 7 -24.08 2.97 31.01
CA LYS A 7 -24.06 2.28 29.71
C LYS A 7 -24.86 2.98 28.61
N ASP A 8 -25.52 4.08 28.93
CA ASP A 8 -26.43 4.73 27.98
C ASP A 8 -26.02 6.19 27.73
N ALA A 9 -25.00 6.38 26.87
CA ALA A 9 -24.70 7.71 26.30
C ALA A 9 -23.88 7.59 25.01
N PHE A 10 -24.42 6.93 23.99
CA PHE A 10 -24.06 7.21 22.60
C PHE A 10 -25.34 7.28 21.78
N SER A 11 -25.86 8.50 21.66
CA SER A 11 -26.99 8.84 20.80
C SER A 11 -26.50 9.07 19.36
N ASP A 12 -27.07 8.28 18.46
CA ASP A 12 -27.41 8.57 17.05
C ASP A 12 -26.37 9.32 16.20
N ALA A 13 -25.54 8.54 15.49
CA ALA A 13 -24.91 8.97 14.24
C ALA A 13 -25.34 7.99 13.15
N GLY A 14 -26.11 8.51 12.19
CA GLY A 14 -26.77 7.78 11.10
C GLY A 14 -25.96 6.63 10.52
N ALA A 15 -26.58 5.45 10.53
CA ALA A 15 -26.14 4.29 9.77
C ALA A 15 -26.21 4.61 8.27
N GLY A 16 -25.09 5.07 7.71
CA GLY A 16 -24.87 5.04 6.27
C GLY A 16 -24.76 3.60 5.82
N THR A 17 -25.84 3.05 5.27
CA THR A 17 -25.90 1.72 4.67
C THR A 17 -24.91 1.68 3.49
N VAL A 18 -23.73 1.09 3.70
CA VAL A 18 -22.89 0.67 2.58
C VAL A 18 -23.54 -0.56 1.95
N SER A 19 -24.34 -0.33 0.91
CA SER A 19 -24.95 -1.40 0.13
C SER A 19 -23.84 -2.26 -0.48
N ALA A 20 -23.79 -3.52 -0.06
CA ALA A 20 -22.84 -4.53 -0.53
C ALA A 20 -23.21 -5.13 -1.91
N ASP A 21 -24.17 -4.53 -2.62
CA ASP A 21 -24.75 -5.10 -3.84
C ASP A 21 -24.60 -4.16 -5.06
N ALA A 22 -23.35 -3.85 -5.41
CA ALA A 22 -23.05 -3.19 -6.67
C ALA A 22 -22.40 -4.20 -7.62
N ALA A 23 -23.13 -4.60 -8.66
CA ALA A 23 -22.58 -5.29 -9.83
C ALA A 23 -21.30 -4.59 -10.31
N PRO A 24 -20.29 -5.32 -10.84
CA PRO A 24 -19.03 -4.70 -11.26
C PRO A 24 -19.31 -3.63 -12.30
N ARG A 25 -19.14 -2.36 -11.92
CA ARG A 25 -19.27 -1.24 -12.84
C ARG A 25 -18.13 -1.35 -13.84
N ARG A 26 -18.46 -1.67 -15.10
CA ARG A 26 -17.47 -1.58 -16.18
C ARG A 26 -16.99 -0.13 -16.23
N PRO A 27 -15.70 0.14 -16.05
CA PRO A 27 -15.20 1.51 -16.09
C PRO A 27 -15.45 2.08 -17.49
N THR A 28 -16.04 3.28 -17.55
CA THR A 28 -16.34 3.99 -18.81
C THR A 28 -15.12 4.68 -19.40
N ARG A 29 -14.01 4.73 -18.66
CA ARG A 29 -12.73 5.34 -19.02
C ARG A 29 -11.58 4.58 -18.36
N ALA A 30 -10.39 4.64 -18.94
CA ALA A 30 -9.16 4.23 -18.27
C ALA A 30 -9.00 4.97 -16.92
N PRO A 31 -8.46 4.31 -15.87
CA PRO A 31 -8.21 4.97 -14.59
C PRO A 31 -7.21 6.13 -14.77
N ALA A 32 -7.42 7.19 -13.99
CA ALA A 32 -6.46 8.26 -13.75
C ALA A 32 -5.78 8.07 -12.39
N THR A 33 -4.66 8.77 -12.16
CA THR A 33 -3.92 8.70 -10.89
C THR A 33 -4.79 9.01 -9.66
N GLY A 34 -5.78 9.89 -9.78
CA GLY A 34 -6.71 10.19 -8.68
C GLY A 34 -7.73 9.07 -8.38
N ASP A 35 -7.87 8.08 -9.26
CA ASP A 35 -8.84 6.98 -9.09
C ASP A 35 -8.28 5.84 -8.21
N VAL A 36 -6.97 5.84 -7.90
CA VAL A 36 -6.33 4.80 -7.08
C VAL A 36 -6.24 5.20 -5.61
N THR A 37 -6.51 4.25 -4.73
CA THR A 37 -6.35 4.45 -3.29
C THR A 37 -4.88 4.52 -2.92
N VAL A 38 -4.48 5.62 -2.29
CA VAL A 38 -3.12 5.85 -1.78
C VAL A 38 -3.17 6.33 -0.33
N GLY A 39 -2.04 6.21 0.36
CA GLY A 39 -1.84 6.74 1.71
C GLY A 39 -1.70 5.67 2.79
N PRO A 40 -1.28 6.08 4.01
CA PRO A 40 -1.07 5.16 5.12
C PRO A 40 -2.31 4.33 5.44
N ARG A 41 -2.11 3.07 5.78
CA ARG A 41 -3.19 2.19 6.24
C ARG A 41 -3.54 2.51 7.69
N ALA A 42 -4.82 2.67 7.99
CA ALA A 42 -5.28 2.92 9.35
C ALA A 42 -4.72 1.90 10.36
N GLY A 43 -4.34 2.38 11.53
CA GLY A 43 -3.79 1.57 12.62
C GLY A 43 -2.35 1.10 12.42
N GLY A 44 -1.62 1.59 11.42
CA GLY A 44 -0.18 1.31 11.31
C GLY A 44 0.53 2.25 10.35
N HIS A 45 1.85 2.11 10.28
CA HIS A 45 2.69 2.93 9.41
C HIS A 45 3.72 2.08 8.65
N LYS A 46 4.09 2.54 7.46
CA LYS A 46 5.11 1.90 6.64
C LYS A 46 6.47 2.05 7.31
N VAL A 47 7.22 0.97 7.39
CA VAL A 47 8.63 0.99 7.79
C VAL A 47 9.47 0.17 6.82
N TYR A 48 10.77 0.41 6.82
CA TYR A 48 11.71 -0.29 5.96
C TYR A 48 12.90 -0.78 6.75
N GLN A 49 13.31 -2.02 6.50
CA GLN A 49 14.55 -2.57 7.00
C GLN A 49 15.63 -2.51 5.92
N SER A 50 16.81 -1.99 6.27
CA SER A 50 17.95 -1.96 5.37
C SER A 50 18.62 -3.34 5.25
N GLY A 51 19.14 -3.64 4.07
CA GLY A 51 19.97 -4.83 3.85
C GLY A 51 21.36 -4.68 4.46
N VAL A 52 21.98 -5.80 4.86
CA VAL A 52 23.37 -5.82 5.38
C VAL A 52 24.39 -5.92 4.24
N LEU A 53 24.27 -6.96 3.41
CA LEU A 53 25.15 -7.15 2.24
C LEU A 53 24.93 -6.09 1.16
N PHE A 54 23.71 -5.57 1.08
CA PHE A 54 23.30 -4.57 0.11
C PHE A 54 22.60 -3.41 0.84
N PRO A 55 23.35 -2.39 1.31
CA PRO A 55 22.81 -1.31 2.16
C PRO A 55 21.69 -0.49 1.50
N GLY A 56 21.65 -0.44 0.17
CA GLY A 56 20.58 0.23 -0.58
C GLY A 56 19.25 -0.53 -0.63
N LEU A 57 19.18 -1.77 -0.13
CA LEU A 57 17.92 -2.51 -0.06
C LEU A 57 17.04 -1.90 1.03
N ARG A 58 15.77 -1.67 0.72
CA ARG A 58 14.74 -1.27 1.69
C ARG A 58 13.61 -2.28 1.66
N VAL A 59 13.59 -3.22 2.61
CA VAL A 59 12.54 -4.26 2.70
C VAL A 59 11.31 -3.67 3.40
N PRO A 60 10.13 -3.63 2.75
CA PRO A 60 8.96 -2.97 3.32
C PRO A 60 8.24 -3.85 4.36
N PHE A 61 7.81 -3.22 5.45
CA PHE A 61 6.91 -3.78 6.45
C PHE A 61 5.88 -2.73 6.88
N ARG A 62 4.87 -3.17 7.62
CA ARG A 62 3.96 -2.28 8.35
C ARG A 62 4.14 -2.51 9.84
N GLN A 63 4.30 -1.45 10.62
CA GLN A 63 4.29 -1.51 12.07
C GLN A 63 2.96 -1.02 12.64
N VAL A 64 2.48 -1.70 13.68
CA VAL A 64 1.28 -1.35 14.45
C VAL A 64 1.72 -1.09 15.88
N ASP A 65 1.56 0.15 16.31
CA ASP A 65 1.83 0.55 17.69
C ASP A 65 0.73 0.00 18.59
N LEU A 66 1.13 -0.65 19.68
CA LEU A 66 0.22 -1.13 20.71
C LEU A 66 -0.04 -0.04 21.74
N HIS A 67 -1.09 -0.22 22.56
CA HIS A 67 -1.35 0.72 23.64
C HIS A 67 -0.16 0.74 24.62
N PRO A 68 0.32 1.92 25.09
CA PRO A 68 1.51 2.00 25.93
C PRO A 68 1.46 1.15 27.21
N SER A 69 0.27 0.92 27.77
CA SER A 69 0.09 0.07 28.96
C SER A 69 0.39 -1.41 28.74
N ALA A 70 0.46 -1.87 27.48
CA ALA A 70 0.88 -3.24 27.17
C ALA A 70 2.38 -3.44 27.44
N GLY A 71 3.19 -2.38 27.37
CA GLY A 71 4.63 -2.48 27.56
C GLY A 71 5.35 -3.31 26.50
N GLU A 72 4.70 -3.52 25.35
CA GLU A 72 5.19 -4.35 24.25
C GLU A 72 5.69 -3.48 23.08
N PRO A 73 6.69 -3.95 22.32
CA PRO A 73 7.13 -3.26 21.10
C PRO A 73 6.05 -3.31 19.99
N PRO A 74 6.14 -2.43 18.98
CA PRO A 74 5.23 -2.47 17.84
C PRO A 74 5.25 -3.82 17.12
N VAL A 75 4.07 -4.29 16.70
CA VAL A 75 3.95 -5.52 15.92
C VAL A 75 4.34 -5.23 14.48
N THR A 76 5.39 -5.92 14.00
CA THR A 76 5.85 -5.81 12.60
C THR A 76 5.14 -6.84 11.75
N LEU A 77 4.47 -6.38 10.70
CA LEU A 77 3.68 -7.18 9.78
C LEU A 77 4.27 -7.13 8.38
N TYR A 78 4.13 -8.23 7.65
CA TYR A 78 4.37 -8.26 6.22
C TYR A 78 3.46 -7.26 5.49
N ASP A 79 4.00 -6.53 4.51
CA ASP A 79 3.25 -5.51 3.79
C ASP A 79 3.54 -5.49 2.28
N SER A 80 2.67 -6.16 1.53
CA SER A 80 2.69 -6.22 0.06
C SER A 80 2.05 -5.01 -0.63
N SER A 81 1.61 -3.99 0.10
CA SER A 81 0.96 -2.81 -0.51
C SER A 81 1.89 -1.93 -1.33
N GLY A 82 3.22 -2.11 -1.21
CA GLY A 82 4.20 -1.35 -1.97
C GLY A 82 4.21 0.15 -1.63
N PRO A 83 4.65 1.00 -2.58
CA PRO A 83 4.70 2.45 -2.41
C PRO A 83 3.34 3.12 -2.21
N TYR A 84 2.23 2.46 -2.57
CA TYR A 84 0.89 3.05 -2.47
C TYR A 84 0.49 3.44 -1.04
N THR A 85 1.14 2.87 -0.02
CA THR A 85 0.88 3.21 1.40
C THR A 85 2.06 3.91 2.08
N ASP A 86 3.13 4.21 1.32
CA ASP A 86 4.24 5.02 1.81
C ASP A 86 3.88 6.51 1.63
N PRO A 87 3.74 7.31 2.71
CA PRO A 87 3.41 8.74 2.59
C PRO A 87 4.49 9.56 1.87
N LEU A 88 5.70 9.03 1.71
CA LEU A 88 6.80 9.70 1.00
C LEU A 88 6.87 9.34 -0.49
N ALA A 89 6.08 8.36 -0.94
CA ALA A 89 6.06 7.97 -2.34
C ALA A 89 5.11 8.85 -3.16
N THR A 90 5.59 9.30 -4.33
CA THR A 90 4.73 9.96 -5.32
C THR A 90 4.15 8.90 -6.26
N ILE A 91 2.83 8.75 -6.26
CA ILE A 91 2.13 7.79 -7.13
C ILE A 91 1.65 8.50 -8.39
N ASP A 92 2.09 8.00 -9.55
CA ASP A 92 1.60 8.41 -10.87
C ASP A 92 1.44 7.17 -11.75
N ILE A 93 0.19 6.75 -11.97
CA ILE A 93 -0.09 5.52 -12.74
C ILE A 93 0.23 5.66 -14.23
N THR A 94 0.36 6.89 -14.73
CA THR A 94 0.76 7.14 -16.13
C THR A 94 2.26 6.93 -16.35
N ARG A 95 3.06 7.04 -15.28
CA ARG A 95 4.51 6.84 -15.28
C ARG A 95 4.93 5.47 -14.76
N GLY A 96 4.06 4.82 -14.00
CA GLY A 96 4.37 3.59 -13.28
C GLY A 96 5.15 3.85 -11.98
N LEU A 97 5.48 2.77 -11.28
CA LEU A 97 6.26 2.83 -10.04
C LEU A 97 7.76 2.91 -10.33
N ASP A 98 8.52 3.44 -9.35
CA ASP A 98 9.98 3.43 -9.40
C ASP A 98 10.55 2.03 -9.59
N ARG A 99 11.48 1.89 -10.53
CA ARG A 99 12.13 0.60 -10.87
C ARG A 99 13.27 0.28 -9.89
N VAL A 100 12.94 0.14 -8.61
CA VAL A 100 13.91 -0.01 -7.49
C VAL A 100 14.87 -1.20 -7.62
N ARG A 101 14.56 -2.18 -8.47
CA ARG A 101 15.39 -3.37 -8.73
C ARG A 101 16.26 -3.26 -9.98
N GLU A 102 16.07 -2.25 -10.83
CA GLU A 102 16.75 -2.16 -12.13
C GLU A 102 18.27 -2.11 -11.97
N SER A 103 18.79 -1.21 -11.13
CA SER A 103 20.24 -1.09 -10.89
C SER A 103 20.86 -2.37 -10.31
N TRP A 104 20.07 -3.23 -9.65
CA TRP A 104 20.54 -4.50 -9.12
C TRP A 104 20.69 -5.53 -10.22
N ILE A 105 19.75 -5.58 -11.15
CA ILE A 105 19.79 -6.47 -12.31
C ILE A 105 20.99 -6.10 -13.18
N VAL A 106 21.15 -4.81 -13.51
CA VAL A 106 22.28 -4.33 -14.33
C VAL A 106 23.63 -4.67 -13.67
N ARG A 107 23.78 -4.46 -12.37
CA ARG A 107 25.05 -4.71 -11.65
C ARG A 107 25.47 -6.18 -11.61
N ARG A 108 24.55 -7.15 -11.74
CA ARG A 108 24.94 -8.57 -11.79
C ARG A 108 25.67 -8.92 -13.08
N GLY A 109 25.52 -8.13 -14.15
CA GLY A 109 26.16 -8.37 -15.44
C GLY A 109 25.64 -9.62 -16.16
N ASP A 110 24.49 -10.15 -15.73
CA ASP A 110 23.86 -11.37 -16.27
C ASP A 110 22.69 -11.07 -17.22
N ALA A 111 22.44 -9.79 -17.51
CA ALA A 111 21.37 -9.34 -18.37
C ALA A 111 21.86 -8.25 -19.34
N GLU A 112 21.35 -8.28 -20.56
CA GLU A 112 21.59 -7.28 -21.60
C GLU A 112 20.27 -6.67 -22.09
N PRO A 113 20.29 -5.39 -22.54
CA PRO A 113 19.14 -4.81 -23.20
C PRO A 113 18.81 -5.55 -24.49
N VAL A 114 17.54 -5.89 -24.68
CA VAL A 114 17.07 -6.47 -25.94
C VAL A 114 17.14 -5.41 -27.04
N ALA A 115 17.96 -5.64 -28.07
CA ALA A 115 18.18 -4.67 -29.15
C ALA A 115 16.91 -4.33 -29.94
N ALA A 116 16.02 -5.31 -30.14
CA ALA A 116 14.74 -5.16 -30.84
C ALA A 116 13.60 -5.79 -30.00
N PRO A 117 13.04 -5.07 -29.02
CA PRO A 117 11.94 -5.57 -28.21
C PRO A 117 10.68 -5.80 -29.05
N ARG A 118 9.85 -6.77 -28.67
CA ARG A 118 8.62 -7.09 -29.39
C ARG A 118 7.68 -5.89 -29.39
N GLN A 119 7.21 -5.50 -30.57
CA GLN A 119 6.18 -4.47 -30.73
C GLN A 119 4.78 -5.05 -30.47
N VAL A 120 3.89 -4.21 -29.93
CA VAL A 120 2.48 -4.56 -29.75
C VAL A 120 1.80 -4.63 -31.13
N ARG A 121 0.97 -5.65 -31.33
CA ARG A 121 0.19 -5.91 -32.54
C ARG A 121 -1.30 -5.77 -32.25
N SER A 122 -2.11 -5.70 -33.32
CA SER A 122 -3.57 -5.64 -33.20
C SER A 122 -4.18 -6.87 -32.56
N GLU A 123 -3.53 -8.05 -32.65
CA GLU A 123 -4.07 -9.27 -32.04
C GLU A 123 -3.81 -9.37 -30.52
N ASP A 124 -3.11 -8.39 -29.92
CA ASP A 124 -2.78 -8.41 -28.49
C ASP A 124 -3.90 -7.84 -27.59
N ASN A 125 -4.80 -7.00 -28.12
CA ASN A 125 -5.93 -6.39 -27.37
C ASN A 125 -7.14 -6.08 -28.26
#